data_AF-A0A6B0XUT3-F1
#
_entry.id   AF-A0A6B0XUT3-F1
#
_cell.length_a   1.000
_cell.length_b   1.000
_cell.length_c   1.000
_cell.angle_alpha   90.00
_cell.angle_beta   90.00
_cell.angle_gamma   90.00
#
_symmetry.space_group_name_H-M   'P 1'
#
loop_
_entity.id
_entity.type
_entity.pdbx_description
1 polymer ?
#
loop_
_entity_poly.entity_id
_entity_poly.type
_entity_poly.pdbx_seq_one_letter_code
_entity_poly.pdbx_strand_id
1 'polypeptide(L)'
;MKGIGAAGMRALHAAGPVALLMLVLSPLAVLPSLAGFSPAGGLAAQEGQREARETAEAAELARRDSLRRIFDPAGAFEPLDLPEPGEFRDAAGAPGEAYWQQRVDYHIRVPLDDDRFEGTERITYTNNSPDSLT
;
A
#
# COMPACT_ATOMS: atom_id res chain seq x y z
N MET A 1 14.22 20.27 -54.36
CA MET A 1 12.77 20.20 -54.64
C MET A 1 12.10 19.24 -53.67
N LYS A 2 10.87 19.59 -53.25
CA LYS A 2 9.72 18.77 -52.79
C LYS A 2 9.94 17.25 -52.64
N GLY A 3 9.45 16.55 -51.62
CA GLY A 3 8.51 16.89 -50.54
C GLY A 3 7.92 15.61 -49.89
N ILE A 4 7.09 15.82 -48.85
CA ILE A 4 5.89 15.05 -48.43
C ILE A 4 6.11 13.54 -48.11
N GLY A 5 5.72 12.93 -46.98
CA GLY A 5 4.78 13.24 -45.91
C GLY A 5 4.15 11.91 -45.41
N ALA A 6 3.61 11.93 -44.18
CA ALA A 6 2.69 10.96 -43.55
C ALA A 6 3.27 9.58 -43.12
N ALA A 7 3.41 9.31 -41.83
CA ALA A 7 2.38 8.90 -40.85
C ALA A 7 2.23 7.36 -40.79
N GLY A 8 2.45 6.78 -39.60
CA GLY A 8 2.23 5.36 -39.35
C GLY A 8 2.43 5.03 -37.88
N MET A 9 1.32 4.71 -37.21
CA MET A 9 1.18 4.48 -35.78
C MET A 9 2.11 3.41 -35.20
N ARG A 10 2.45 3.65 -33.93
CA ARG A 10 3.03 2.70 -32.98
C ARG A 10 2.13 1.47 -32.76
N ALA A 11 2.77 0.32 -32.68
CA ALA A 11 2.38 -0.88 -31.94
C ALA A 11 3.70 -1.55 -31.49
N LEU A 12 3.87 -2.26 -30.38
CA LEU A 12 3.17 -2.46 -29.11
C LEU A 12 4.10 -3.43 -28.34
N HIS A 13 4.76 -3.03 -27.25
CA HIS A 13 5.29 -3.97 -26.24
C HIS A 13 5.82 -3.18 -25.03
N ALA A 14 5.06 -3.16 -23.93
CA ALA A 14 5.22 -4.07 -22.79
C ALA A 14 6.27 -3.55 -21.80
N ALA A 15 5.80 -2.88 -20.75
CA ALA A 15 6.55 -2.66 -19.52
C ALA A 15 5.56 -2.71 -18.35
N GLY A 16 5.86 -3.58 -17.39
CA GLY A 16 5.03 -3.92 -16.24
C GLY A 16 4.99 -2.83 -15.15
N PRO A 17 4.60 -3.22 -13.93
CA PRO A 17 4.14 -2.32 -12.89
C PRO A 17 5.31 -1.51 -12.33
N VAL A 18 5.03 -0.38 -11.68
CA VAL A 18 5.99 0.57 -11.10
C VAL A 18 6.45 1.67 -12.08
N ALA A 19 5.51 2.51 -12.49
CA ALA A 19 5.76 3.95 -12.70
C ALA A 19 4.45 4.65 -13.09
N LEU A 20 3.71 5.17 -12.10
CA LEU A 20 3.39 6.60 -12.09
C LEU A 20 2.74 6.98 -10.76
N LEU A 21 3.60 7.45 -9.87
CA LEU A 21 3.28 8.47 -8.88
C LEU A 21 2.57 9.63 -9.61
N MET A 22 1.23 9.66 -9.61
CA MET A 22 0.42 10.82 -10.00
C MET A 22 -0.58 11.07 -8.89
N LEU A 23 -0.17 11.83 -7.89
CA LEU A 23 -0.34 13.28 -7.83
C LEU A 23 -1.54 13.54 -6.94
N VAL A 24 -1.21 13.88 -5.70
CA VAL A 24 -2.04 14.63 -4.77
C VAL A 24 -2.58 15.83 -5.54
N LEU A 25 -3.77 15.70 -6.13
CA LEU A 25 -4.49 16.88 -6.62
C LEU A 25 -5.30 17.42 -5.46
N SER A 26 -4.57 17.95 -4.48
CA SER A 26 -5.07 19.11 -3.74
C SER A 26 -5.56 20.11 -4.80
N PRO A 27 -6.80 20.61 -4.74
CA PRO A 27 -7.12 21.78 -5.52
C PRO A 27 -6.25 22.90 -4.95
N LEU A 28 -5.18 23.20 -5.68
CA LEU A 28 -4.41 24.42 -5.58
C LEU A 28 -5.44 25.55 -5.50
N ALA A 29 -5.55 26.17 -4.32
CA ALA A 29 -6.40 27.32 -4.13
C ALA A 29 -5.92 28.40 -5.10
N VAL A 30 -6.64 28.57 -6.20
CA VAL A 30 -6.44 29.67 -7.13
C VAL A 30 -6.75 30.93 -6.34
N LEU A 31 -5.71 31.63 -5.87
CA LEU A 31 -5.85 32.96 -5.30
C LEU A 31 -6.32 33.90 -6.41
N PRO A 32 -7.53 34.49 -6.34
CA PRO A 32 -7.89 35.51 -7.30
C PRO A 32 -7.11 36.78 -6.97
N SER A 33 -6.35 37.24 -7.94
CA SER A 33 -5.66 38.53 -7.95
C SER A 33 -6.66 39.66 -7.66
N LEU A 34 -6.30 40.57 -6.75
CA LEU A 34 -7.06 41.77 -6.41
C LEU A 34 -7.00 42.76 -7.59
N ALA A 35 -7.96 42.69 -8.50
CA ALA A 35 -8.25 43.78 -9.42
C ALA A 35 -9.73 43.78 -9.80
N GLY A 36 -10.44 44.83 -9.38
CA GLY A 36 -11.77 45.20 -9.91
C GLY A 36 -12.96 44.70 -9.11
N PHE A 37 -13.27 45.36 -7.98
CA PHE A 37 -14.60 45.29 -7.37
C PHE A 37 -15.59 46.06 -8.24
N SER A 38 -16.41 45.33 -9.00
CA SER A 38 -17.57 45.85 -9.74
C SER A 38 -18.85 45.32 -9.07
N PRO A 39 -19.79 46.17 -8.60
CA PRO A 39 -20.94 45.70 -7.82
C PRO A 39 -22.06 45.05 -8.65
N ALA A 40 -21.89 44.90 -9.96
CA ALA A 40 -22.88 44.27 -10.85
C ALA A 40 -22.58 42.80 -11.21
N GLY A 41 -21.49 42.21 -10.70
CA GLY A 41 -21.09 40.82 -10.99
C GLY A 41 -21.31 39.81 -9.86
N GLY A 42 -21.87 40.24 -8.73
CA GLY A 42 -21.87 39.46 -7.48
C GLY A 42 -22.80 38.24 -7.48
N LEU A 43 -23.90 38.27 -8.22
CA LEU A 43 -24.87 37.17 -8.22
C LEU A 43 -24.34 35.95 -8.99
N ALA A 44 -23.83 36.12 -10.20
CA ALA A 44 -23.32 35.01 -11.01
C ALA A 44 -22.05 34.37 -10.41
N ALA A 45 -21.17 35.17 -9.80
CA ALA A 45 -19.98 34.65 -9.13
C ALA A 45 -20.30 33.91 -7.83
N GLN A 46 -21.30 34.38 -7.07
CA GLN A 46 -21.76 33.68 -5.86
C GLN A 46 -22.60 32.45 -6.18
N GLU A 47 -23.33 32.44 -7.29
CA GLU A 47 -24.11 31.29 -7.75
C GLU A 47 -23.19 30.12 -8.15
N GLY A 48 -22.12 30.39 -8.93
CA GLY A 48 -21.11 29.36 -9.23
C GLY A 48 -20.39 28.83 -7.98
N GLN A 49 -20.17 29.66 -6.96
CA GLN A 49 -19.61 29.22 -5.68
C GLN A 49 -20.61 28.40 -4.84
N ARG A 50 -21.91 28.68 -4.94
CA ARG A 50 -22.98 27.91 -4.28
C ARG A 50 -23.14 26.55 -4.92
N GLU A 51 -23.19 26.48 -6.24
CA GLU A 51 -23.25 25.22 -6.98
C GLU A 51 -22.01 24.36 -6.72
N ALA A 52 -20.81 24.97 -6.71
CA ALA A 52 -19.57 24.26 -6.35
C ALA A 52 -19.59 23.72 -4.91
N ARG A 53 -20.22 24.44 -3.97
CA ARG A 53 -20.37 23.99 -2.59
C ARG A 53 -21.39 22.87 -2.45
N GLU A 54 -22.53 22.99 -3.10
CA GLU A 54 -23.59 21.96 -3.09
C GLU A 54 -23.12 20.66 -3.74
N THR A 55 -22.39 20.75 -4.86
CA THR A 55 -21.78 19.59 -5.51
C THR A 55 -20.69 18.95 -4.64
N ALA A 56 -19.87 19.75 -3.94
CA ALA A 56 -18.90 19.23 -2.98
C ALA A 56 -19.56 18.54 -1.77
N GLU A 57 -20.62 19.12 -1.23
CA GLU A 57 -21.39 18.54 -0.12
C GLU A 57 -22.10 17.25 -0.54
N ALA A 58 -22.65 17.20 -1.76
CA ALA A 58 -23.26 15.99 -2.32
C ALA A 58 -22.22 14.88 -2.58
N ALA A 59 -21.04 15.24 -3.09
CA ALA A 59 -19.93 14.30 -3.27
C ALA A 59 -19.41 13.76 -1.93
N GLU A 60 -19.32 14.59 -0.90
CA GLU A 60 -18.91 14.19 0.45
C GLU A 60 -19.96 13.29 1.13
N LEU A 61 -21.25 13.58 0.95
CA LEU A 61 -22.32 12.70 1.43
C LEU A 61 -22.27 11.33 0.75
N ALA A 62 -22.13 11.31 -0.59
CA ALA A 62 -21.97 10.07 -1.34
C ALA A 62 -20.71 9.28 -0.91
N ARG A 63 -19.61 9.99 -0.63
CA ARG A 63 -18.39 9.39 -0.06
C ARG A 63 -18.65 8.79 1.32
N ARG A 64 -19.26 9.53 2.25
CA ARG A 64 -19.61 9.02 3.60
C ARG A 64 -20.54 7.81 3.54
N ASP A 65 -21.53 7.83 2.67
CA ASP A 65 -22.46 6.71 2.48
C ASP A 65 -21.75 5.47 1.91
N SER A 66 -20.81 5.66 0.97
CA SER A 66 -19.98 4.57 0.47
C SER A 66 -19.07 3.98 1.55
N LEU A 67 -18.47 4.82 2.40
CA LEU A 67 -17.61 4.38 3.50
C LEU A 67 -18.38 3.55 4.51
N ARG A 68 -19.59 4.00 4.90
CA ARG A 68 -20.48 3.23 5.80
C ARG A 68 -20.92 1.89 5.24
N ARG A 69 -21.00 1.76 3.91
CA ARG A 69 -21.37 0.50 3.25
C ARG A 69 -20.23 -0.51 3.21
N ILE A 70 -18.98 -0.03 3.15
CA ILE A 70 -17.80 -0.87 2.94
C ILE A 70 -17.13 -1.24 4.27
N PHE A 71 -17.23 -0.38 5.28
CA PHE A 71 -16.59 -0.57 6.57
C PHE A 71 -17.61 -0.42 7.70
N ASP A 72 -17.68 -1.43 8.57
CA ASP A 72 -18.43 -1.38 9.82
C ASP A 72 -17.48 -1.07 10.98
N PRO A 73 -17.47 0.18 11.50
CA PRO A 73 -16.60 0.55 12.61
C PRO A 73 -16.96 -0.16 13.91
N ALA A 74 -18.22 -0.56 14.12
CA ALA A 74 -18.62 -1.24 15.33
C ALA A 74 -18.05 -2.67 15.35
N GLY A 75 -18.27 -3.42 14.27
CA GLY A 75 -17.71 -4.76 14.08
C GLY A 75 -16.18 -4.83 14.12
N ALA A 76 -15.48 -3.77 13.72
CA ALA A 76 -14.01 -3.72 13.73
C ALA A 76 -13.39 -3.78 15.14
N PHE A 77 -14.16 -3.45 16.18
CA PHE A 77 -13.71 -3.45 17.58
C PHE A 77 -14.54 -4.39 18.48
N GLU A 78 -15.39 -5.23 17.90
CA GLU A 78 -16.08 -6.28 18.66
C GLU A 78 -15.03 -7.24 19.28
N PRO A 79 -15.20 -7.64 20.55
CA PRO A 79 -14.30 -8.60 21.17
C PRO A 79 -14.20 -9.88 20.36
N LEU A 80 -12.98 -10.28 20.01
CA LEU A 80 -12.71 -11.54 19.35
C LEU A 80 -12.74 -12.67 20.39
N ASP A 81 -13.40 -13.77 20.06
CA ASP A 81 -13.30 -15.02 20.81
C ASP A 81 -11.96 -15.68 20.48
N LEU A 82 -10.92 -15.29 21.24
CA LEU A 82 -9.56 -15.79 21.06
C LEU A 82 -9.32 -17.01 21.96
N PRO A 83 -8.53 -17.99 21.50
CA PRO A 83 -8.18 -19.13 22.32
C PRO A 83 -7.43 -18.68 23.58
N GLU A 84 -7.59 -19.43 24.66
CA GLU A 84 -6.80 -19.21 25.87
C GLU A 84 -5.30 -19.40 25.58
N PRO A 85 -4.42 -18.67 26.29
CA PRO A 85 -2.98 -18.90 26.24
C PRO A 85 -2.64 -20.36 26.51
N GLY A 86 -1.77 -20.94 25.68
CA GLY A 86 -1.33 -22.32 25.81
C GLY A 86 0.11 -22.43 26.33
N GLU A 87 0.57 -23.66 26.56
CA GLU A 87 1.95 -23.95 27.00
C GLU A 87 3.01 -23.57 25.95
N PHE A 88 2.63 -23.49 24.68
CA PHE A 88 3.52 -23.13 23.56
C PHE A 88 3.47 -21.65 23.19
N ARG A 89 2.39 -20.93 23.49
CA ARG A 89 2.22 -19.50 23.20
C ARG A 89 1.35 -18.80 24.23
N ASP A 90 1.82 -17.67 24.74
CA ASP A 90 1.08 -16.86 25.70
C ASP A 90 0.03 -15.94 25.07
N ALA A 91 -0.71 -15.19 25.90
CA ALA A 91 -1.72 -14.22 25.46
C ALA A 91 -1.15 -13.08 24.58
N ALA A 92 0.14 -12.79 24.72
CA ALA A 92 0.85 -11.77 23.96
C ALA A 92 1.46 -12.34 22.65
N GLY A 93 1.31 -13.65 22.42
CA GLY A 93 1.88 -14.36 21.28
C GLY A 93 3.36 -14.71 21.44
N ALA A 94 3.96 -14.50 22.61
CA ALA A 94 5.32 -14.88 22.90
C ALA A 94 5.44 -16.41 23.10
N PRO A 95 6.63 -16.98 22.84
CA PRO A 95 6.97 -18.35 23.22
C PRO A 95 6.62 -18.69 24.67
N GLY A 96 5.84 -19.76 24.88
CA GLY A 96 5.56 -20.31 26.21
C GLY A 96 6.68 -21.22 26.74
N GLU A 97 6.53 -21.74 27.96
CA GLU A 97 7.57 -22.57 28.60
C GLU A 97 7.87 -23.88 27.85
N ALA A 98 6.85 -24.49 27.24
CA ALA A 98 7.01 -25.71 26.45
C ALA A 98 7.46 -25.44 25.01
N TYR A 99 7.63 -24.17 24.63
CA TYR A 99 8.04 -23.79 23.29
C TYR A 99 9.51 -24.11 23.05
N TRP A 100 9.78 -24.90 22.02
CA TRP A 100 11.13 -25.19 21.54
C TRP A 100 11.31 -24.68 20.11
N GLN A 101 12.54 -24.32 19.77
CA GLN A 101 12.94 -23.93 18.41
C GLN A 101 14.16 -24.73 18.01
N GLN A 102 14.18 -25.25 16.79
CA GLN A 102 15.38 -25.90 16.27
C GLN A 102 16.48 -24.89 16.02
N ARG A 103 17.73 -25.31 16.20
CA ARG A 103 18.88 -24.50 15.80
C ARG A 103 19.60 -25.19 14.67
N VAL A 104 19.90 -24.41 13.63
CA VAL A 104 20.72 -24.87 12.51
C VAL A 104 21.87 -23.91 12.34
N ASP A 105 23.07 -24.44 12.51
CA ASP A 105 24.32 -23.72 12.38
C ASP A 105 24.94 -24.06 11.02
N TYR A 106 25.23 -23.03 10.23
CA TYR A 106 25.76 -23.17 8.88
C TYR A 106 27.20 -22.70 8.81
N HIS A 107 28.06 -23.54 8.26
CA HIS A 107 29.43 -23.17 7.95
C HIS A 107 29.69 -23.40 6.46
N ILE A 108 29.50 -22.34 5.68
CA ILE A 108 29.63 -22.35 4.22
C ILE A 108 31.01 -21.80 3.85
N ARG A 109 31.76 -22.54 3.04
CA ARG A 109 33.01 -22.09 2.42
C ARG A 109 32.86 -22.19 0.92
N VAL A 110 32.67 -21.04 0.30
CA VAL A 110 32.54 -20.92 -1.15
C VAL A 110 33.48 -19.78 -1.58
N PRO A 111 34.49 -20.05 -2.44
CA PRO A 111 35.29 -19.00 -3.05
C PRO A 111 34.42 -18.19 -4.00
N LEU A 112 34.61 -16.87 -4.02
CA LEU A 112 33.87 -16.01 -4.93
C LEU A 112 34.59 -15.95 -6.28
N ASP A 113 33.97 -16.46 -7.34
CA ASP A 113 34.44 -16.44 -8.75
C ASP A 113 33.30 -15.88 -9.62
N ASP A 114 33.64 -15.12 -10.66
CA ASP A 114 32.66 -14.32 -11.43
C ASP A 114 31.70 -15.19 -12.27
N ASP A 115 32.11 -16.41 -12.63
CA ASP A 115 31.35 -17.27 -13.54
C ASP A 115 30.84 -18.58 -12.89
N ARG A 116 31.41 -19.04 -11.77
CA ARG A 116 30.97 -20.28 -11.10
C ARG A 116 31.41 -20.39 -9.64
N PHE A 117 30.45 -20.70 -8.76
CA PHE A 117 30.72 -20.97 -7.34
C PHE A 117 30.71 -22.48 -7.04
N GLU A 118 31.84 -23.01 -6.57
CA GLU A 118 31.95 -24.37 -6.06
C GLU A 118 32.59 -24.36 -4.67
N GLY A 119 31.91 -24.95 -3.69
CA GLY A 119 32.37 -24.92 -2.31
C GLY A 119 31.81 -26.04 -1.46
N THR A 120 32.08 -25.96 -0.16
CA THR A 120 31.68 -26.97 0.81
C THR A 120 30.89 -26.32 1.93
N GLU A 121 29.86 -27.03 2.39
CA GLU A 121 29.01 -26.61 3.48
C GLU A 121 28.99 -27.67 4.56
N ARG A 122 29.06 -27.23 5.82
CA ARG A 122 28.71 -28.06 6.96
C ARG A 122 27.46 -27.47 7.61
N ILE A 123 26.45 -28.32 7.73
CA ILE A 123 25.20 -28.01 8.44
C ILE A 123 25.23 -28.78 9.75
N THR A 124 25.11 -28.08 10.87
CA THR A 124 24.96 -28.68 12.20
C THR A 124 23.54 -28.43 12.69
N TYR A 125 22.74 -29.48 12.71
CA TYR A 125 21.38 -29.46 13.22
C TYR A 125 21.38 -29.81 14.71
N THR A 126 20.85 -28.92 15.55
CA THR A 126 20.58 -29.20 16.95
C THR A 126 19.09 -29.43 17.13
N ASN A 127 18.71 -30.67 17.49
CA ASN A 127 17.35 -30.98 17.88
C ASN A 127 17.08 -30.49 19.31
N ASN A 128 16.25 -29.46 19.47
CA ASN A 128 15.80 -28.96 20.76
C ASN A 128 14.39 -29.45 21.13
N SER A 129 13.75 -30.25 20.27
CA SER A 129 12.47 -30.89 20.57
C SER A 129 12.65 -31.93 21.68
N PRO A 130 11.63 -32.13 22.54
CA PRO A 130 11.56 -33.31 23.42
C PRO A 130 11.51 -34.64 22.64
N ASP A 131 11.10 -34.59 21.36
CA ASP A 131 10.98 -35.77 20.52
C ASP A 131 12.30 -36.10 19.81
N SER A 132 12.66 -37.38 19.78
CA SER A 132 13.84 -37.87 19.05
C SER A 132 13.60 -37.92 17.54
N LEU A 133 14.65 -37.64 16.74
CA LEU A 133 14.65 -37.90 15.30
C LEU A 133 14.71 -39.42 15.07
N THR A 134 13.71 -39.98 14.38
CA THR A 134 13.69 -41.39 13.94
C THR A 134 14.12 -41.54 12.50
#